data_AF-A0A5N5HW45-F1
#
_entry.id   AF-A0A5N5HW45-F1
#
_cell.length_a   1.000
_cell.length_b   1.000
_cell.length_c   1.000
_cell.angle_alpha   90.00
_cell.angle_beta   90.00
_cell.angle_gamma   90.00
#
_symmetry.space_group_name_H-M   'P 1'
#
loop_
_entity.id
_entity.type
_entity.pdbx_description
1 polymer ?
#
loop_
_entity_poly.entity_id
_entity_poly.type
_entity_poly.pdbx_seq_one_letter_code
_entity_poly.pdbx_strand_id
1 'polypeptide(L)'
;MATNENLPPNVIKQLAKELKSLDESPPEGIQVGLNDDDFSIIYADIEGPAGTPYENGVFHMKLLLSKDFPRSPPKGYFLTKIFHPNIATNGEICVNTLKKDWNPSLGLRHVLIVVRCLLIEPFPESALNEQAGKMLLENYEEYARHARLYTGIHTKPKHKFKTGAISESTTALNVDQTNTLTLNADQKNTAPGAALLVISASPSLLAPSTVTTRGNGQDQPPVVAPMETGVGGSATTVRKEGGLTKAQAEKKKIDARKKSLKRL
;
A
#
# COMPACT_ATOMS: atom_id res chain seq x y z
N MET A 1 17.51 23.44 10.03
CA MET A 1 16.86 23.54 11.35
C MET A 1 15.66 22.63 11.31
N ALA A 2 15.55 21.65 12.20
CA ALA A 2 14.34 20.84 12.28
C ALA A 2 13.22 21.70 12.88
N THR A 3 12.09 21.81 12.18
CA THR A 3 10.89 22.43 12.72
C THR A 3 10.20 21.40 13.60
N ASN A 4 10.67 21.28 14.83
CA ASN A 4 10.10 20.42 15.86
C ASN A 4 8.71 20.96 16.25
N GLU A 5 7.72 20.79 15.38
CA GLU A 5 6.31 21.05 15.65
C GLU A 5 5.87 20.06 16.72
N ASN A 6 6.02 20.49 17.98
CA ASN A 6 5.95 19.62 19.15
C ASN A 6 4.52 19.06 19.30
N LEU A 7 4.29 17.85 18.77
CA LEU A 7 3.00 17.17 18.82
C LEU A 7 2.53 17.05 20.28
N PRO A 8 1.22 17.17 20.57
CA PRO A 8 0.73 17.08 21.94
C PRO A 8 1.16 15.77 22.64
N PRO A 9 1.56 15.76 23.92
CA PRO A 9 2.13 14.57 24.56
C PRO A 9 1.23 13.32 24.56
N ASN A 10 -0.10 13.51 24.52
CA ASN A 10 -1.07 12.43 24.33
C ASN A 10 -1.04 11.85 22.91
N VAL A 11 -0.82 12.69 21.90
CA VAL A 11 -0.68 12.29 20.49
C VAL A 11 0.62 11.51 20.29
N ILE A 12 1.75 11.97 20.87
CA ILE A 12 3.02 11.22 20.84
C ILE A 12 2.86 9.82 21.47
N LYS A 13 2.22 9.73 22.65
CA LYS A 13 1.95 8.43 23.30
C LYS A 13 1.04 7.52 22.48
N GLN A 14 0.12 8.07 21.69
CA GLN A 14 -0.73 7.29 20.79
C GLN A 14 0.04 6.84 19.55
N LEU A 15 0.87 7.71 18.96
CA LEU A 15 1.73 7.39 17.82
C LEU A 15 2.74 6.30 18.15
N ALA A 16 3.41 6.35 19.30
CA ALA A 16 4.33 5.30 19.72
C ALA A 16 3.66 3.92 19.81
N LYS A 17 2.41 3.86 20.28
CA LYS A 17 1.60 2.62 20.28
C LYS A 17 1.21 2.18 18.88
N GLU A 18 0.84 3.12 18.00
CA GLU A 18 0.45 2.79 16.62
C GLU A 18 1.64 2.33 15.78
N LEU A 19 2.79 3.00 15.88
CA LEU A 19 4.04 2.60 15.21
C LEU A 19 4.47 1.20 15.65
N LYS A 20 4.42 0.92 16.97
CA LYS A 20 4.66 -0.42 17.50
C LYS A 20 3.66 -1.46 16.93
N SER A 21 2.37 -1.13 16.84
CA SER A 21 1.37 -2.01 16.23
C SER A 21 1.61 -2.24 14.73
N LEU A 22 2.14 -1.25 14.01
CA LEU A 22 2.48 -1.34 12.59
C LEU A 22 3.74 -2.18 12.34
N ASP A 23 4.68 -2.19 13.28
CA ASP A 23 5.87 -3.05 13.27
C ASP A 23 5.52 -4.51 13.65
N GLU A 24 4.76 -4.72 14.73
CA GLU A 24 4.31 -6.06 15.18
C GLU A 24 3.32 -6.72 14.21
N SER A 25 2.52 -5.92 13.50
CA SER A 25 1.49 -6.41 12.56
C SER A 25 1.35 -5.46 11.36
N PRO A 26 2.29 -5.51 10.40
CA PRO A 26 2.26 -4.67 9.21
C PRO A 26 1.05 -5.01 8.32
N PRO A 27 0.36 -4.00 7.72
CA PRO A 27 -0.62 -4.25 6.67
C PRO A 27 0.02 -4.94 5.46
N GLU A 28 -0.77 -5.65 4.66
CA GLU A 28 -0.30 -6.31 3.45
C GLU A 28 0.41 -5.32 2.50
N GLY A 29 1.71 -5.55 2.28
CA GLY A 29 2.54 -4.74 1.41
C GLY A 29 2.79 -3.32 1.91
N ILE A 30 2.84 -3.11 3.22
CA ILE A 30 3.17 -1.84 3.86
C ILE A 30 4.19 -2.11 4.96
N GLN A 31 5.34 -1.44 4.91
CA GLN A 31 6.34 -1.43 5.99
C GLN A 31 6.54 0.01 6.47
N VAL A 32 6.72 0.21 7.77
CA VAL A 32 6.87 1.54 8.38
C VAL A 32 8.27 1.66 8.96
N GLY A 33 8.97 2.73 8.59
CA GLY A 33 10.26 3.07 9.16
C GLY A 33 10.08 3.73 10.53
N LEU A 34 10.63 3.13 11.57
CA LEU A 34 10.76 3.77 12.87
C LEU A 34 11.83 4.87 12.80
N ASN A 35 11.51 6.03 13.36
CA ASN A 35 12.41 7.17 13.49
C ASN A 35 12.29 7.70 14.92
N ASP A 36 13.29 7.42 15.74
CA ASP A 36 13.26 7.77 17.17
C ASP A 36 13.58 9.26 17.42
N ASP A 37 14.19 9.95 16.44
CA ASP A 37 14.62 11.34 16.54
C ASP A 37 13.50 12.36 16.25
N ASP A 38 12.57 12.03 15.34
CA ASP A 38 11.51 12.96 14.90
C ASP A 38 10.18 12.24 14.56
N PHE A 39 9.27 12.26 15.54
CA PHE A 39 7.90 11.73 15.42
C PHE A 39 6.97 12.55 14.50
N SER A 40 7.40 13.72 14.00
CA SER A 40 6.61 14.51 13.03
C SER A 40 6.73 13.98 11.60
N ILE A 41 7.71 13.12 11.33
CA ILE A 41 7.96 12.51 10.01
C ILE A 41 7.96 10.98 10.13
N ILE A 42 6.93 10.34 9.57
CA ILE A 42 6.85 8.87 9.50
C ILE A 42 7.19 8.41 8.10
N TYR A 43 8.19 7.53 7.98
CA TYR A 43 8.58 6.93 6.70
C TYR A 43 7.84 5.61 6.47
N ALA A 44 7.53 5.27 5.22
CA ALA A 44 6.93 4.00 4.87
C ALA A 44 7.34 3.53 3.47
N ASP A 45 7.44 2.21 3.31
CA ASP A 45 7.55 1.55 2.01
C ASP A 45 6.20 0.93 1.66
N ILE A 46 5.65 1.33 0.51
CA ILE A 46 4.40 0.80 -0.04
C ILE A 46 4.74 -0.13 -1.21
N GLU A 47 4.35 -1.38 -1.12
CA GLU A 47 4.45 -2.33 -2.21
C GLU A 47 3.31 -2.12 -3.22
N GLY A 48 3.68 -1.96 -4.49
CA GLY A 48 2.73 -1.80 -5.59
C GLY A 48 1.77 -2.99 -5.69
N PRO A 49 0.45 -2.79 -5.62
CA PRO A 49 -0.52 -3.89 -5.58
C PRO A 49 -0.55 -4.73 -6.87
N ALA A 50 -0.89 -6.02 -6.72
CA ALA A 50 -1.01 -6.95 -7.84
C ALA A 50 -2.08 -6.52 -8.86
N GLY A 51 -1.80 -6.75 -10.15
CA GLY A 51 -2.70 -6.35 -11.24
C GLY A 51 -2.78 -4.84 -11.47
N THR A 52 -1.87 -4.06 -10.91
CA THR A 52 -1.75 -2.60 -11.17
C THR A 52 -0.49 -2.30 -11.98
N PRO A 53 -0.39 -1.10 -12.61
CA PRO A 53 0.85 -0.67 -13.25
C PRO A 53 2.06 -0.52 -12.31
N TYR A 54 1.84 -0.62 -11.00
CA TYR A 54 2.82 -0.44 -9.93
C TYR A 54 3.38 -1.77 -9.40
N GLU A 55 2.83 -2.91 -9.82
CA GLU A 55 3.17 -4.24 -9.31
C GLU A 55 4.68 -4.55 -9.36
N ASN A 56 5.17 -5.26 -8.34
CA ASN A 56 6.58 -5.61 -8.10
C ASN A 56 7.49 -4.42 -7.73
N GLY A 57 7.00 -3.19 -7.81
CA GLY A 57 7.68 -2.01 -7.28
C GLY A 57 7.49 -1.85 -5.77
N VAL A 58 8.51 -1.25 -5.12
CA VAL A 58 8.44 -0.73 -3.75
C VAL A 58 8.64 0.78 -3.81
N PHE A 59 7.69 1.52 -3.25
CA PHE A 59 7.62 2.97 -3.29
C PHE A 59 7.87 3.54 -1.90
N HIS A 60 9.01 4.20 -1.72
CA HIS A 60 9.32 4.88 -0.48
C HIS A 60 8.52 6.19 -0.39
N MET A 61 7.93 6.46 0.76
CA MET A 61 7.13 7.65 1.04
C MET A 61 7.33 8.16 2.47
N LYS A 62 6.84 9.36 2.74
CA LYS A 62 6.75 9.92 4.09
C LYS A 62 5.38 10.54 4.34
N LEU A 63 4.97 10.52 5.61
CA LEU A 63 3.84 11.27 6.16
C LEU A 63 4.40 12.38 7.05
N LEU A 64 3.95 13.62 6.83
CA LEU A 64 4.26 14.78 7.67
C LEU A 64 3.06 15.09 8.56
N LEU A 65 3.26 15.00 9.87
CA LEU A 65 2.26 15.28 10.89
C LEU A 65 2.37 16.75 11.29
N SER A 66 1.37 17.56 10.96
CA SER A 66 1.33 18.96 11.40
C SER A 66 0.90 19.07 12.86
N LYS A 67 1.07 20.26 13.47
CA LYS A 67 0.44 20.63 14.75
C LYS A 67 -1.07 20.36 14.89
N ASP A 68 -1.78 20.22 13.77
CA ASP A 68 -3.21 19.91 13.73
C ASP A 68 -3.51 18.40 13.72
N PHE A 69 -2.51 17.52 13.65
CA PHE A 69 -2.73 16.08 13.75
C PHE A 69 -3.13 15.69 15.20
N PRO A 70 -4.12 14.80 15.42
CA PRO A 70 -4.91 14.04 14.45
C PRO A 70 -6.23 14.72 14.00
N ARG A 71 -6.49 15.98 14.36
CA ARG A 71 -7.68 16.73 13.88
C ARG A 71 -7.72 16.81 12.36
N SER A 72 -6.56 17.05 11.74
CA SER A 72 -6.33 16.89 10.30
C SER A 72 -5.52 15.62 10.01
N PRO A 73 -5.68 14.99 8.83
CA PRO A 73 -4.80 13.91 8.39
C PRO A 73 -3.38 14.44 8.17
N PRO A 74 -2.35 13.57 8.23
CA PRO A 74 -0.99 13.94 7.84
C PRO A 74 -0.93 14.22 6.33
N LYS A 75 0.08 15.00 5.91
CA LYS A 75 0.37 15.21 4.48
C LYS A 75 1.26 14.07 3.97
N GLY A 76 0.88 13.41 2.88
CA GLY A 76 1.68 12.34 2.27
C GLY A 76 2.54 12.81 1.10
N TYR A 77 3.77 12.30 1.03
CA TYR A 77 4.71 12.55 -0.08
C TYR A 77 5.41 11.26 -0.47
N PHE A 78 5.29 10.86 -1.74
CA PHE A 78 6.15 9.83 -2.33
C PHE A 78 7.57 10.39 -2.54
N LEU A 79 8.55 9.65 -2.04
CA LEU A 79 9.98 9.94 -2.22
C LEU A 79 10.51 9.19 -3.46
N THR A 80 9.97 8.01 -3.74
CA THR A 80 10.12 7.35 -5.04
C THR A 80 9.25 8.04 -6.10
N LYS A 81 9.85 8.46 -7.22
CA LYS A 81 9.11 9.04 -8.35
C LYS A 81 8.09 8.04 -8.91
N ILE A 82 6.88 8.52 -9.14
CA ILE A 82 5.73 7.72 -9.59
C ILE A 82 4.89 8.51 -10.61
N PHE A 83 4.37 7.83 -11.63
CA PHE A 83 3.45 8.43 -12.61
C PHE A 83 2.02 8.02 -12.26
N HIS A 84 1.31 8.89 -11.54
CA HIS A 84 -0.01 8.60 -10.96
C HIS A 84 -0.88 9.88 -10.95
N PRO A 85 -2.20 9.82 -11.24
CA PRO A 85 -3.06 11.01 -11.32
C PRO A 85 -3.05 11.88 -10.06
N ASN A 86 -3.24 11.30 -8.89
CA ASN A 86 -3.36 12.02 -7.61
C ASN A 86 -2.03 12.35 -6.91
N ILE A 87 -0.89 12.21 -7.60
CA ILE A 87 0.43 12.45 -7.03
C ILE A 87 1.15 13.48 -7.91
N ALA A 88 1.55 14.60 -7.30
CA ALA A 88 2.25 15.67 -7.99
C ALA A 88 3.71 15.28 -8.33
N THR A 89 4.35 16.06 -9.19
CA THR A 89 5.75 15.83 -9.63
C THR A 89 6.79 15.93 -8.51
N ASN A 90 6.47 16.64 -7.42
CA ASN A 90 7.24 16.71 -6.18
C ASN A 90 6.95 15.55 -5.20
N GLY A 91 6.07 14.61 -5.58
CA GLY A 91 5.63 13.48 -4.77
C GLY A 91 4.41 13.74 -3.88
N GLU A 92 3.88 14.97 -3.79
CA GLU A 92 2.75 15.29 -2.92
C GLU A 92 1.48 14.53 -3.31
N ILE A 93 0.86 13.87 -2.33
CA ILE A 93 -0.41 13.15 -2.48
C ILE A 93 -1.55 14.15 -2.32
N CYS A 94 -2.55 14.07 -3.21
CA CYS A 94 -3.71 14.95 -3.19
C CYS A 94 -4.41 14.98 -1.81
N VAL A 95 -4.46 16.18 -1.22
CA VAL A 95 -5.04 16.41 0.11
C VAL A 95 -6.50 15.95 0.20
N ASN A 96 -7.26 16.04 -0.90
CA ASN A 96 -8.65 15.57 -0.95
C ASN A 96 -8.76 14.04 -0.77
N THR A 97 -7.75 13.27 -1.21
CA THR A 97 -7.70 11.82 -0.98
C THR A 97 -7.57 11.50 0.51
N LEU A 98 -6.67 12.20 1.23
CA LEU A 98 -6.39 11.90 2.64
C LEU A 98 -7.39 12.55 3.62
N LYS A 99 -8.08 13.62 3.21
CA LYS A 99 -9.15 14.25 3.98
C LYS A 99 -10.49 13.56 3.86
N LYS A 100 -10.75 12.84 2.77
CA LYS A 100 -12.04 12.17 2.55
C LYS A 100 -12.27 11.14 3.65
N ASP A 101 -13.40 11.28 4.34
CA ASP A 101 -13.83 10.43 5.45
C ASP A 101 -12.86 10.38 6.66
N TRP A 102 -11.88 11.30 6.72
CA TRP A 102 -10.96 11.41 7.84
C TRP A 102 -11.67 11.82 9.13
N ASN A 103 -11.34 11.16 10.23
CA ASN A 103 -11.67 11.61 11.56
C ASN A 103 -10.53 11.26 12.54
N PRO A 104 -10.42 11.92 13.71
CA PRO A 104 -9.24 11.82 14.57
C PRO A 104 -9.07 10.48 15.31
N SER A 105 -10.02 9.55 15.17
CA SER A 105 -9.88 8.17 15.69
C SER A 105 -9.19 7.24 14.68
N LEU A 106 -9.09 7.66 13.42
CA LEU A 106 -8.27 7.00 12.41
C LEU A 106 -6.79 7.35 12.65
N GLY A 107 -5.93 6.36 12.46
CA GLY A 107 -4.48 6.50 12.64
C GLY A 107 -3.69 6.35 11.34
N LEU A 108 -2.36 6.36 11.46
CA LEU A 108 -1.40 6.09 10.40
C LEU A 108 -1.74 4.81 9.62
N ARG A 109 -2.19 3.73 10.27
CA ARG A 109 -2.58 2.48 9.61
C ARG A 109 -3.65 2.71 8.54
N HIS A 110 -4.66 3.52 8.85
CA HIS A 110 -5.72 3.85 7.90
C HIS A 110 -5.17 4.68 6.73
N VAL A 111 -4.37 5.71 7.01
CA VAL A 111 -3.74 6.56 5.97
C VAL A 111 -2.92 5.74 4.99
N LEU A 112 -2.06 4.85 5.49
CA LEU A 112 -1.19 4.01 4.66
C LEU A 112 -2.00 3.03 3.79
N ILE A 113 -3.07 2.44 4.34
CA ILE A 113 -4.01 1.60 3.55
C ILE A 113 -4.72 2.43 2.48
N VAL A 114 -5.19 3.64 2.77
CA VAL A 114 -5.81 4.53 1.78
C VAL A 114 -4.83 4.87 0.65
N VAL A 115 -3.56 5.14 0.97
CA VAL A 115 -2.52 5.38 -0.04
C VAL A 115 -2.26 4.14 -0.91
N ARG A 116 -2.21 2.93 -0.32
CA ARG A 116 -2.08 1.69 -1.11
C ARG A 116 -3.30 1.43 -2.00
N CYS A 117 -4.52 1.70 -1.50
CA CYS A 117 -5.76 1.59 -2.27
C CYS A 117 -5.82 2.61 -3.42
N LEU A 118 -5.25 3.80 -3.25
CA LEU A 118 -5.15 4.82 -4.30
C LEU A 118 -4.38 4.31 -5.54
N LEU A 119 -3.33 3.51 -5.33
CA LEU A 119 -2.57 2.85 -6.41
C LEU A 119 -3.39 1.79 -7.17
N ILE A 120 -4.47 1.27 -6.56
CA ILE A 120 -5.40 0.32 -7.20
C ILE A 120 -6.40 1.08 -8.07
N GLU A 121 -7.01 2.13 -7.51
CA GLU A 121 -8.11 2.89 -8.12
C GLU A 121 -7.88 4.42 -7.91
N PRO A 122 -7.22 5.10 -8.87
CA PRO A 122 -7.01 6.54 -8.80
C PRO A 122 -8.31 7.35 -8.90
N PHE A 123 -8.32 8.58 -8.38
CA PHE A 123 -9.44 9.50 -8.45
C PHE A 123 -9.21 10.59 -9.52
N PRO A 124 -9.73 10.46 -10.76
CA PRO A 124 -9.45 11.42 -11.83
C PRO A 124 -9.91 12.85 -11.50
N GLU A 125 -11.02 13.01 -10.77
CA GLU A 125 -11.58 14.31 -10.34
C GLU A 125 -10.66 15.12 -9.42
N SER A 126 -9.61 14.51 -8.86
CA SER A 126 -8.64 15.16 -7.98
C SER A 126 -7.20 14.93 -8.43
N ALA A 127 -6.99 14.83 -9.74
CA ALA A 127 -5.67 14.70 -10.34
C ALA A 127 -4.80 15.93 -10.08
N LEU A 128 -3.59 15.70 -9.57
CA LEU A 128 -2.50 16.69 -9.50
C LEU A 128 -1.53 16.56 -10.69
N ASN A 129 -1.52 15.39 -11.34
CA ASN A 129 -0.83 15.14 -12.59
C ASN A 129 -1.88 15.02 -13.69
N GLU A 130 -2.18 16.16 -14.33
CA GLU A 130 -3.19 16.28 -15.39
C GLU A 130 -2.96 15.29 -16.53
N GLN A 131 -1.70 15.07 -16.92
CA GLN A 131 -1.33 14.15 -18.00
C GLN A 131 -1.66 12.70 -17.62
N ALA A 132 -1.34 12.28 -16.40
CA ALA A 132 -1.70 10.94 -15.90
C ALA A 132 -3.22 10.78 -15.76
N GLY A 133 -3.93 11.81 -15.26
CA GLY A 133 -5.39 11.82 -15.15
C GLY A 133 -6.10 11.74 -16.51
N LYS A 134 -5.64 12.52 -17.50
CA LYS A 134 -6.14 12.48 -18.88
C LYS A 134 -5.90 11.12 -19.52
N MET A 135 -4.68 10.58 -19.43
CA MET A 135 -4.38 9.25 -19.95
C MET A 135 -5.21 8.15 -19.27
N LEU A 136 -5.44 8.22 -17.96
CA LEU A 136 -6.29 7.26 -17.23
C LEU A 136 -7.71 7.18 -17.84
N LEU A 137 -8.30 8.34 -18.17
CA LEU A 137 -9.66 8.46 -18.70
C LEU A 137 -9.76 8.15 -20.20
N GLU A 138 -8.80 8.61 -21.01
CA GLU A 138 -8.87 8.53 -22.47
C GLU A 138 -8.22 7.25 -23.04
N ASN A 139 -7.13 6.77 -22.42
CA ASN A 139 -6.38 5.61 -22.89
C ASN A 139 -5.62 4.92 -21.74
N TYR A 140 -6.36 4.10 -20.98
CA TYR A 140 -5.83 3.38 -19.82
C TYR A 140 -4.57 2.55 -20.13
N GLU A 141 -4.46 1.95 -21.32
CA GLU A 141 -3.27 1.15 -21.67
C GLU A 141 -2.01 2.01 -21.80
N GLU A 142 -2.15 3.23 -22.32
CA GLU A 142 -1.02 4.16 -22.43
C GLU A 142 -0.65 4.79 -21.08
N TYR A 143 -1.62 5.08 -20.22
CA TYR A 143 -1.37 5.40 -18.81
C TYR A 143 -0.61 4.25 -18.12
N ALA A 144 -1.10 3.02 -18.25
CA ALA A 144 -0.51 1.85 -17.63
C ALA A 144 0.89 1.54 -18.17
N ARG A 145 1.15 1.79 -19.46
CA ARG A 145 2.49 1.69 -20.07
C ARG A 145 3.47 2.69 -19.45
N HIS A 146 3.08 3.95 -19.30
CA HIS A 146 3.89 4.98 -18.65
C HIS A 146 4.13 4.67 -17.16
N ALA A 147 3.09 4.29 -16.43
CA ALA A 147 3.22 3.96 -15.00
C ALA A 147 4.10 2.72 -14.76
N ARG A 148 4.00 1.67 -15.59
CA ARG A 148 4.93 0.52 -15.56
C ARG A 148 6.38 0.93 -15.83
N LEU A 149 6.61 1.81 -16.81
CA LEU A 149 7.95 2.33 -17.13
C LEU A 149 8.55 3.11 -15.96
N TYR A 150 7.77 4.01 -15.34
CA TYR A 150 8.19 4.74 -14.14
C TYR A 150 8.50 3.80 -12.98
N THR A 151 7.65 2.80 -12.74
CA THR A 151 7.85 1.77 -11.71
C THR A 151 9.17 1.04 -11.93
N GLY A 152 9.44 0.55 -13.14
CA GLY A 152 10.66 -0.19 -13.47
C GLY A 152 11.95 0.63 -13.41
N ILE A 153 11.89 1.96 -13.56
CA ILE A 153 13.06 2.86 -13.49
C ILE A 153 13.32 3.36 -12.06
N HIS A 154 12.27 3.62 -11.28
CA HIS A 154 12.39 4.35 -10.01
C HIS A 154 12.24 3.50 -8.75
N THR A 155 11.63 2.31 -8.84
CA THR A 155 11.50 1.41 -7.69
C THR A 155 12.67 0.44 -7.62
N LYS A 156 13.03 0.01 -6.41
CA LYS A 156 13.91 -1.15 -6.26
C LYS A 156 13.08 -2.41 -6.55
N PRO A 157 13.53 -3.32 -7.43
CA PRO A 157 12.81 -4.57 -7.64
C PRO A 157 12.83 -5.39 -6.34
N LYS A 158 11.69 -5.94 -5.94
CA LYS A 158 11.66 -6.93 -4.85
C LYS A 158 12.57 -8.10 -5.21
N HIS A 159 13.54 -8.42 -4.34
CA HIS A 159 14.29 -9.66 -4.45
C HIS A 159 13.35 -10.86 -4.22
N LYS A 160 12.88 -11.48 -5.30
CA LYS A 160 12.22 -12.78 -5.24
C LYS A 160 13.28 -13.82 -4.88
N PHE A 161 13.33 -14.23 -3.61
CA PHE A 161 14.07 -15.43 -3.23
C PHE A 161 13.56 -16.59 -4.07
N LYS A 162 14.45 -17.19 -4.88
CA LYS A 162 14.13 -18.42 -5.61
C LYS A 162 13.96 -19.54 -4.59
N THR A 163 12.73 -19.94 -4.30
CA THR A 163 12.46 -21.28 -3.77
C THR A 163 13.02 -22.27 -4.79
N GLY A 164 14.07 -22.99 -4.41
CA GLY A 164 14.81 -23.85 -5.33
C GLY A 164 13.99 -25.05 -5.76
N ALA A 165 13.54 -25.07 -7.01
CA ALA A 165 13.34 -26.32 -7.72
C ALA A 165 14.73 -26.85 -8.09
N ILE A 166 15.14 -27.95 -7.45
CA ILE A 166 16.39 -28.64 -7.77
C ILE A 166 16.28 -29.20 -9.20
N SER A 167 17.35 -29.05 -9.98
CA SER A 167 17.39 -29.48 -11.37
C SER A 167 17.73 -30.96 -11.47
N GLU A 168 16.93 -31.73 -12.22
CA GLU A 168 17.42 -32.91 -12.92
C GLU A 168 17.63 -32.54 -14.39
N SER A 169 18.88 -32.58 -14.84
CA SER A 169 19.26 -32.50 -16.25
C SER A 169 20.56 -33.28 -16.43
N THR A 170 20.40 -34.59 -16.51
CA THR A 170 21.46 -35.52 -16.89
C THR A 170 21.76 -35.35 -18.37
N THR A 171 22.89 -34.72 -18.70
CA THR A 171 23.50 -34.82 -20.03
C THR A 171 24.98 -35.09 -19.86
N ALA A 172 25.39 -36.34 -20.11
CA ALA A 172 26.77 -36.75 -20.03
C ALA A 172 27.57 -36.24 -21.23
N LEU A 173 28.77 -35.72 -20.98
CA LEU A 173 29.81 -35.53 -21.98
C LEU A 173 31.13 -36.10 -21.45
N ASN A 174 31.47 -37.30 -21.90
CA ASN A 174 32.83 -37.81 -21.81
C ASN A 174 33.61 -37.29 -23.02
N VAL A 175 34.68 -36.53 -22.79
CA VAL A 175 35.83 -36.47 -23.68
C VAL A 175 37.08 -36.68 -22.84
N ASP A 176 37.99 -37.46 -23.39
CA ASP A 176 39.07 -38.14 -22.70
C ASP A 176 40.35 -37.30 -22.52
N GLN A 177 41.26 -37.89 -21.76
CA GLN A 177 42.72 -37.75 -21.86
C GLN A 177 43.48 -36.53 -21.25
N THR A 178 44.00 -36.83 -20.05
CA THR A 178 45.43 -36.76 -19.67
C THR A 178 46.16 -35.41 -19.61
N ASN A 179 46.55 -35.05 -18.38
CA ASN A 179 47.97 -34.77 -18.13
C ASN A 179 48.43 -35.25 -16.73
N THR A 180 49.64 -35.79 -16.69
CA THR A 180 50.44 -36.29 -15.57
C THR A 180 51.11 -35.12 -14.79
N LEU A 181 51.68 -35.20 -13.55
CA LEU A 181 51.92 -36.23 -12.51
C LEU A 181 52.26 -35.53 -11.15
N THR A 182 52.13 -36.27 -10.03
CA THR A 182 52.88 -36.18 -8.72
C THR A 182 52.86 -34.93 -7.77
N LEU A 183 52.13 -35.08 -6.65
CA LEU A 183 52.59 -35.17 -5.23
C LEU A 183 53.59 -34.14 -4.61
N ASN A 184 53.14 -33.35 -3.60
CA ASN A 184 53.31 -33.66 -2.15
C ASN A 184 52.72 -32.58 -1.18
N ALA A 185 52.61 -32.91 0.11
CA ALA A 185 51.93 -32.20 1.24
C ALA A 185 52.61 -30.87 1.69
N ASP A 186 52.12 -30.03 2.64
CA ASP A 186 51.45 -30.32 3.94
C ASP A 186 50.76 -29.07 4.60
N GLN A 187 50.19 -29.23 5.81
CA GLN A 187 49.47 -28.32 6.75
C GLN A 187 47.93 -28.20 6.52
N LYS A 188 47.00 -28.62 7.40
CA LYS A 188 46.84 -28.59 8.91
C LYS A 188 46.43 -27.18 9.41
N ASN A 189 45.33 -26.91 10.16
CA ASN A 189 44.51 -27.75 11.05
C ASN A 189 43.09 -27.20 11.41
N THR A 190 42.18 -28.09 11.85
CA THR A 190 41.09 -27.96 12.87
C THR A 190 40.06 -26.81 12.94
N ALA A 191 38.79 -27.23 13.00
CA ALA A 191 37.73 -26.74 13.92
C ALA A 191 37.37 -27.94 14.88
N PRO A 192 36.21 -28.03 15.59
CA PRO A 192 35.19 -27.05 16.03
C PRO A 192 34.76 -27.24 17.52
N GLY A 193 33.74 -26.49 17.97
CA GLY A 193 32.81 -26.89 19.06
C GLY A 193 31.96 -25.72 19.57
N ALA A 194 30.82 -25.85 20.26
CA ALA A 194 29.75 -26.87 20.39
C ALA A 194 28.93 -26.50 21.66
N ALA A 195 27.61 -26.81 21.70
CA ALA A 195 26.75 -26.89 22.92
C ALA A 195 26.40 -25.58 23.69
N LEU A 196 25.26 -25.43 24.43
CA LEU A 196 23.87 -25.98 24.37
C LEU A 196 22.99 -25.34 25.51
N LEU A 197 21.63 -25.37 25.38
CA LEU A 197 20.59 -25.15 26.44
C LEU A 197 20.39 -23.69 26.97
N VAL A 198 19.30 -23.25 27.65
CA VAL A 198 18.24 -23.92 28.48
C VAL A 198 16.87 -23.16 28.51
N ILE A 199 15.75 -23.89 28.32
CA ILE A 199 14.42 -23.98 29.02
C ILE A 199 13.87 -22.85 29.95
N SER A 200 12.59 -22.42 29.73
CA SER A 200 11.45 -22.33 30.72
C SER A 200 10.20 -21.67 30.06
N ALA A 201 9.01 -22.28 29.90
CA ALA A 201 7.97 -22.73 30.86
C ALA A 201 6.93 -21.64 31.30
N SER A 202 5.64 -21.89 31.00
CA SER A 202 4.44 -21.10 31.40
C SER A 202 3.92 -21.48 32.81
N PRO A 203 2.92 -20.78 33.42
CA PRO A 203 1.50 -21.10 33.13
C PRO A 203 0.45 -19.94 33.34
N SER A 204 -0.83 -20.31 33.21
CA SER A 204 -2.05 -19.47 33.11
C SER A 204 -2.76 -19.10 34.44
N LEU A 205 -3.70 -18.13 34.45
CA LEU A 205 -5.16 -18.30 34.78
C LEU A 205 -5.93 -17.03 35.25
N LEU A 206 -7.22 -16.99 34.85
CA LEU A 206 -8.45 -16.49 35.52
C LEU A 206 -8.80 -14.98 35.69
N ALA A 207 -10.12 -14.73 35.54
CA ALA A 207 -10.89 -13.51 35.87
C ALA A 207 -11.64 -13.70 37.24
N PRO A 208 -12.62 -12.88 37.75
CA PRO A 208 -13.80 -12.30 37.04
C PRO A 208 -14.42 -10.96 37.57
N SER A 209 -15.52 -10.48 36.93
CA SER A 209 -16.71 -9.76 37.49
C SER A 209 -16.56 -8.40 38.23
N THR A 210 -17.52 -7.43 38.31
CA THR A 210 -18.89 -7.17 37.75
C THR A 210 -19.33 -5.70 38.07
N VAL A 211 -20.54 -5.27 37.63
CA VAL A 211 -21.42 -4.15 38.11
C VAL A 211 -21.41 -2.86 37.24
N THR A 212 -22.40 -2.64 36.34
CA THR A 212 -23.72 -1.93 36.49
C THR A 212 -23.57 -0.40 36.73
N THR A 213 -24.13 0.52 35.92
CA THR A 213 -25.58 0.87 35.88
C THR A 213 -26.02 1.73 34.67
N ARG A 214 -27.30 1.52 34.30
CA ARG A 214 -28.22 2.10 33.29
C ARG A 214 -28.23 3.61 32.99
N GLY A 215 -28.76 3.94 31.79
CA GLY A 215 -29.75 5.02 31.56
C GLY A 215 -29.53 5.87 30.29
N ASN A 216 -30.51 6.23 29.44
CA ASN A 216 -31.67 5.59 28.75
C ASN A 216 -32.40 6.75 28.00
N GLY A 217 -33.04 6.47 26.85
CA GLY A 217 -33.90 7.42 26.08
C GLY A 217 -33.30 7.80 24.71
N GLN A 218 -33.86 7.40 23.55
CA GLN A 218 -35.15 7.81 22.92
C GLN A 218 -35.08 9.24 22.30
N ASP A 219 -35.56 9.53 21.08
CA ASP A 219 -36.50 8.83 20.19
C ASP A 219 -36.17 8.95 18.66
N GLN A 220 -36.98 8.30 17.82
CA GLN A 220 -37.06 8.31 16.35
C GLN A 220 -38.56 8.37 15.95
N PRO A 221 -39.01 8.39 14.66
CA PRO A 221 -38.35 8.81 13.40
C PRO A 221 -38.97 10.11 12.78
N PRO A 222 -40.01 10.18 11.90
CA PRO A 222 -40.26 9.46 10.63
C PRO A 222 -40.76 10.27 9.38
N VAL A 223 -40.51 9.68 8.19
CA VAL A 223 -41.17 9.82 6.85
C VAL A 223 -41.02 11.10 5.98
N VAL A 224 -40.70 10.88 4.70
CA VAL A 224 -41.44 11.24 3.45
C VAL A 224 -40.48 11.53 2.27
N ALA A 225 -40.81 10.96 1.10
CA ALA A 225 -40.23 11.24 -0.22
C ALA A 225 -41.40 11.37 -1.25
N PRO A 226 -41.13 11.45 -2.56
CA PRO A 226 -40.67 12.63 -3.31
C PRO A 226 -41.77 13.14 -4.29
N MET A 227 -41.54 14.21 -5.07
CA MET A 227 -42.37 14.46 -6.27
C MET A 227 -41.65 15.14 -7.46
N GLU A 228 -42.04 14.66 -8.63
CA GLU A 228 -41.68 15.00 -10.01
C GLU A 228 -41.78 16.49 -10.40
N THR A 229 -40.96 16.93 -11.38
CA THR A 229 -41.40 17.21 -12.79
C THR A 229 -40.31 17.95 -13.59
N GLY A 230 -40.17 17.65 -14.89
CA GLY A 230 -39.21 18.33 -15.77
C GLY A 230 -39.22 17.80 -17.22
N VAL A 231 -39.94 18.48 -18.11
CA VAL A 231 -40.32 17.99 -19.45
C VAL A 231 -39.33 18.39 -20.56
N GLY A 232 -39.00 17.43 -21.45
CA GLY A 232 -39.01 17.65 -22.91
C GLY A 232 -37.68 17.92 -23.64
N GLY A 233 -37.59 17.38 -24.87
CA GLY A 233 -36.84 18.07 -25.95
C GLY A 233 -35.93 17.25 -26.87
N SER A 234 -36.53 16.55 -27.86
CA SER A 234 -35.98 16.27 -29.21
C SER A 234 -34.75 15.36 -29.41
N ALA A 235 -34.84 14.59 -30.50
CA ALA A 235 -33.84 13.62 -30.94
C ALA A 235 -32.95 14.15 -32.07
N THR A 236 -31.75 13.57 -32.22
CA THR A 236 -31.07 13.51 -33.53
C THR A 236 -30.31 12.19 -33.62
N THR A 237 -30.69 11.36 -34.60
CA THR A 237 -30.13 10.02 -34.82
C THR A 237 -28.90 10.08 -35.72
N VAL A 238 -27.72 9.80 -35.16
CA VAL A 238 -26.51 9.50 -35.95
C VAL A 238 -26.11 8.04 -35.71
N ARG A 239 -26.15 7.23 -36.76
CA ARG A 239 -25.78 5.80 -36.70
C ARG A 239 -24.28 5.67 -36.47
N LYS A 240 -23.87 4.96 -35.42
CA LYS A 240 -22.48 4.59 -35.15
C LYS A 240 -22.40 3.20 -34.51
N GLU A 241 -22.67 2.17 -35.30
CA GLU A 241 -22.46 0.79 -34.86
C GLU A 241 -20.96 0.49 -34.73
N GLY A 242 -20.57 -0.22 -33.67
CA GLY A 242 -19.19 -0.65 -33.39
C GLY A 242 -18.64 -0.29 -32.01
N GLY A 243 -19.16 0.75 -31.33
CA GLY A 243 -18.59 1.23 -30.05
C GLY A 243 -19.11 0.56 -28.77
N LEU A 244 -20.33 0.00 -28.79
CA LEU A 244 -21.06 -0.35 -27.57
C LEU A 244 -20.48 -1.56 -26.80
N THR A 245 -19.99 -2.58 -27.52
CA THR A 245 -19.59 -3.86 -26.92
C THR A 245 -18.33 -3.76 -26.06
N LYS A 246 -17.34 -2.96 -26.47
CA LYS A 246 -16.10 -2.75 -25.69
C LYS A 246 -16.36 -1.96 -24.41
N ALA A 247 -17.10 -0.84 -24.49
CA ALA A 247 -17.45 -0.02 -23.34
C ALA A 247 -18.31 -0.79 -22.31
N GLN A 248 -19.22 -1.65 -22.77
CA GLN A 248 -20.00 -2.53 -21.88
C GLN A 248 -19.12 -3.59 -21.20
N ALA A 249 -18.13 -4.17 -21.90
CA ALA A 249 -17.19 -5.12 -21.31
C ALA A 249 -16.26 -4.48 -20.27
N GLU A 250 -15.78 -3.25 -20.51
CA GLU A 250 -14.94 -2.50 -19.56
C GLU A 250 -15.72 -2.08 -18.32
N LYS A 251 -16.94 -1.54 -18.49
CA LYS A 251 -17.83 -1.23 -17.35
C LYS A 251 -18.11 -2.47 -16.50
N LYS A 252 -18.35 -3.63 -17.11
CA LYS A 252 -18.59 -4.90 -16.41
C LYS A 252 -17.36 -5.41 -15.64
N LYS A 253 -16.13 -5.14 -16.12
CA LYS A 253 -14.89 -5.41 -15.38
C LYS A 253 -14.72 -4.46 -14.19
N ILE A 254 -14.99 -3.17 -14.37
CA ILE A 254 -14.93 -2.15 -13.30
C ILE A 254 -15.91 -2.48 -12.18
N ASP A 255 -17.15 -2.83 -12.51
CA ASP A 255 -18.18 -3.16 -11.52
C ASP A 255 -17.89 -4.49 -10.79
N ALA A 256 -17.26 -5.46 -11.46
CA ALA A 256 -16.74 -6.66 -10.82
C ALA A 256 -15.63 -6.35 -9.80
N ARG A 257 -14.70 -5.44 -10.14
CA ARG A 257 -13.63 -4.95 -9.24
C ARG A 257 -14.21 -4.27 -8.00
N LYS A 258 -15.18 -3.36 -8.18
CA LYS A 258 -15.93 -2.70 -7.09
C LYS A 258 -16.66 -3.69 -6.17
N LYS A 259 -17.22 -4.78 -6.73
CA LYS A 259 -17.90 -5.81 -5.93
C LYS A 259 -16.95 -6.65 -5.08
N SER A 260 -15.70 -6.82 -5.52
CA SER A 260 -14.68 -7.53 -4.73
C SER A 260 -14.15 -6.67 -3.57
N LEU A 261 -14.02 -5.36 -3.77
CA LEU A 261 -13.49 -4.45 -2.73
C LEU A 261 -14.44 -4.29 -1.54
N LYS A 262 -15.77 -4.41 -1.74
CA LYS A 262 -16.77 -4.42 -0.65
C LYS A 262 -16.79 -5.70 0.21
N ARG A 263 -15.79 -6.58 0.07
CA ARG A 263 -15.65 -7.85 0.81
C ARG A 263 -14.35 -7.94 1.62
N LEU A 264 -13.50 -6.91 1.55
CA LEU A 264 -12.45 -6.63 2.53
C LEU A 264 -12.92 -5.53 3.48
#